data_AF-A0A932F059-F1
#
_entry.id   AF-A0A932F059-F1
#
_cell.length_a   1.000
_cell.length_b   1.000
_cell.length_c   1.000
_cell.angle_alpha   90.00
_cell.angle_beta   90.00
_cell.angle_gamma   90.00
#
_symmetry.space_group_name_H-M   'P 1'
#
loop_
_entity.id
_entity.type
_entity.pdbx_description
1 polymer ?
#
loop_
_entity_poly.entity_id
_entity_poly.type
_entity_poly.pdbx_seq_one_letter_code
_entity_poly.pdbx_strand_id
1 'polypeptide(L)'
;MILATSQAAVGVVILFITVVVAVAYAFLNVRAGRAEVGSEIELAPNRKPYVSDEELEGRKLDRTLTLGLLGIFVLAVGLPLYWLAEPGRQSGAVAEFGRRFDSRGKAMFDTTSNGGFNCAFCHGGLQAQGSQVDYTITDANGQFVRQVKWKAPALNTVLLRYSRDEVRYILTYGRPFSPMPAWGLKGGGPLNDQQLQNLIDYLQSIQLTPKQAQKEVLAGLQQEMDLAKKAGKPYGSEGEALFNLGYYSNFAGGAYACARCHTQGWSYGDKAADGSGAMGPNLRGGDAVRQFPGTILGFNQQVDFVCSGSDEGKLYGRQGQGSGRMPGFCSTPEEKADNPLEVGVNKKDASDPVKVGGMLTKQQVEAIVRYERSL
;
A
#
# COMPACT_ATOMS: atom_id res chain seq x y z
N MET A 1 -4.26 -34.42 -3.28
CA MET A 1 -5.44 -34.00 -2.48
C MET A 1 -5.63 -32.51 -2.70
N ILE A 2 -6.64 -32.13 -3.48
CA ILE A 2 -7.03 -30.72 -3.61
C ILE A 2 -7.70 -30.35 -2.29
N LEU A 3 -7.12 -29.45 -1.51
CA LEU A 3 -7.81 -28.81 -0.40
C LEU A 3 -8.90 -27.92 -0.99
N ALA A 4 -10.02 -28.54 -1.34
CA ALA A 4 -11.20 -27.85 -1.79
C ALA A 4 -11.67 -26.98 -0.63
N THR A 5 -11.76 -25.66 -0.85
CA THR A 5 -12.45 -24.77 0.08
C THR A 5 -13.87 -25.33 0.33
N SER A 6 -14.48 -25.00 1.47
CA SER A 6 -15.83 -25.49 1.80
C SER A 6 -16.84 -25.23 0.68
N GLN A 7 -16.65 -24.14 -0.08
CA GLN A 7 -17.44 -23.80 -1.27
C GLN A 7 -17.22 -24.76 -2.43
N ALA A 8 -15.97 -25.14 -2.73
CA ALA A 8 -15.65 -26.10 -3.78
C ALA A 8 -16.18 -27.51 -3.43
N ALA A 9 -16.15 -27.90 -2.16
CA ALA A 9 -16.74 -29.17 -1.71
C ALA A 9 -18.26 -29.20 -1.91
N VAL A 10 -18.97 -28.14 -1.53
CA VAL A 10 -20.43 -28.01 -1.77
C VAL A 10 -20.76 -28.04 -3.26
N GLY A 11 -19.98 -27.32 -4.09
CA GLY A 11 -20.17 -27.32 -5.54
C GLY A 11 -20.03 -28.70 -6.18
N VAL A 12 -19.04 -29.49 -5.75
CA VAL A 12 -18.83 -30.86 -6.25
C VAL A 12 -19.96 -31.79 -5.82
N VAL A 13 -20.46 -31.67 -4.59
CA VAL A 13 -21.59 -32.47 -4.10
C VAL A 13 -22.87 -32.17 -4.90
N ILE A 14 -23.17 -30.89 -5.14
CA ILE A 14 -24.33 -30.49 -5.94
C ILE A 14 -24.19 -31.03 -7.36
N LEU A 15 -23.03 -30.86 -8.00
CA LEU A 15 -22.77 -31.38 -9.35
C LEU A 15 -22.99 -32.90 -9.43
N PHE A 16 -22.48 -33.64 -8.45
CA PHE A 16 -22.66 -35.09 -8.39
C PHE A 16 -24.14 -35.46 -8.28
N ILE A 17 -24.90 -34.81 -7.40
CA ILE A 17 -26.35 -35.04 -7.26
C ILE A 17 -27.07 -34.73 -8.57
N THR A 18 -26.77 -33.61 -9.22
CA THR A 18 -27.38 -33.24 -10.51
C THR A 18 -27.07 -34.27 -11.60
N VAL A 19 -25.84 -34.76 -11.69
CA VAL A 19 -25.46 -35.81 -12.64
C VAL A 19 -26.20 -37.11 -12.35
N VAL A 20 -26.29 -37.53 -11.10
CA VAL A 20 -27.03 -38.75 -10.70
C VAL A 20 -28.51 -38.62 -11.07
N VAL A 21 -29.14 -37.48 -10.79
CA VAL A 21 -30.53 -37.22 -11.16
C VAL A 21 -30.71 -37.24 -12.68
N ALA A 22 -29.82 -36.60 -13.44
CA ALA A 22 -29.88 -36.57 -14.90
C ALA A 22 -29.71 -37.97 -15.50
N VAL A 23 -28.76 -38.77 -15.00
CA VAL A 23 -28.52 -40.15 -15.44
C VAL A 23 -29.72 -41.05 -15.08
N ALA A 24 -30.26 -40.92 -13.87
CA ALA A 24 -31.44 -41.66 -13.46
C ALA A 24 -32.66 -41.30 -14.32
N TYR A 25 -32.88 -40.01 -14.58
CA TYR A 25 -33.94 -39.54 -15.46
C TYR A 25 -33.79 -40.07 -16.88
N ALA A 26 -32.58 -39.98 -17.46
CA ALA A 26 -32.29 -40.51 -18.79
C ALA A 26 -32.51 -42.03 -18.84
N PHE A 27 -32.04 -42.77 -17.85
CA PHE A 27 -32.22 -44.22 -17.77
C PHE A 27 -33.69 -44.62 -17.67
N LEU A 28 -34.47 -43.94 -16.82
CA LEU A 28 -35.90 -44.19 -16.68
C LEU A 28 -36.67 -43.86 -17.97
N ASN A 29 -36.36 -42.74 -18.64
CA ASN A 29 -36.96 -42.39 -19.93
C ASN A 29 -36.61 -43.39 -21.04
N VAL A 30 -35.34 -43.81 -21.13
CA VAL A 30 -34.91 -44.83 -22.11
C VAL A 30 -35.59 -46.17 -21.84
N ARG A 31 -35.80 -46.54 -20.59
CA ARG A 31 -36.51 -47.76 -20.22
C ARG A 31 -38.00 -47.67 -20.52
N ALA A 32 -38.64 -46.54 -20.23
CA ALA A 32 -40.05 -46.32 -20.52
C ALA A 32 -40.32 -46.29 -22.03
N GLY A 33 -39.48 -45.61 -22.81
CA GLY A 33 -39.61 -45.54 -24.28
C GLY A 33 -39.36 -46.85 -25.02
N ARG A 34 -38.85 -47.90 -24.35
CA ARG A 34 -38.70 -49.24 -24.94
C ARG A 34 -39.96 -50.09 -24.86
N ALA A 35 -40.93 -49.74 -24.01
CA ALA A 35 -42.14 -50.54 -23.80
C ALA A 35 -43.24 -50.26 -24.84
N GLU A 36 -43.16 -49.16 -25.59
CA GLU A 36 -44.23 -48.68 -26.47
C GLU A 36 -43.71 -48.26 -27.85
N VAL A 37 -42.91 -49.10 -28.51
CA VAL A 37 -42.63 -48.89 -29.94
C VAL A 37 -43.80 -49.49 -30.73
N GLY A 38 -44.82 -48.68 -31.01
CA GLY A 38 -45.87 -48.98 -32.01
C GLY A 38 -47.34 -48.90 -31.57
N SER A 39 -47.74 -48.15 -30.54
CA SER A 39 -49.15 -48.10 -30.07
C SER A 39 -49.88 -46.75 -30.20
N GLU A 40 -49.26 -45.65 -30.61
CA GLU A 40 -49.89 -44.33 -30.57
C GLU A 40 -50.46 -43.83 -31.91
N ILE A 41 -51.71 -44.19 -32.23
CA ILE A 41 -52.64 -43.14 -32.71
C ILE A 41 -53.24 -42.52 -31.45
N GLU A 42 -52.40 -41.80 -30.69
CA GLU A 42 -52.93 -40.90 -29.67
C GLU A 42 -53.51 -39.67 -30.36
N LEU A 43 -54.72 -39.27 -29.98
CA LEU A 43 -55.27 -37.96 -30.36
C LEU A 43 -54.22 -36.89 -30.12
N ALA A 44 -53.99 -36.02 -31.12
CA ALA A 44 -53.08 -34.89 -31.01
C ALA A 44 -53.34 -34.19 -29.65
N PRO A 45 -52.29 -33.79 -28.88
CA PRO A 45 -52.46 -33.32 -27.50
C PRO A 45 -53.47 -32.19 -27.31
N ASN A 46 -53.73 -31.40 -28.35
CA ASN A 46 -54.73 -30.33 -28.40
C ASN A 46 -56.17 -30.79 -28.66
N ARG A 47 -56.40 -32.08 -28.95
CA ARG A 47 -57.71 -32.71 -29.19
C ARG A 47 -58.11 -33.70 -28.09
N LYS A 48 -57.21 -34.01 -27.15
CA LYS A 48 -57.57 -34.77 -25.94
C LYS A 48 -58.50 -33.89 -25.08
N PRO A 49 -59.60 -34.42 -24.51
CA PRO A 49 -60.42 -33.68 -23.57
C PRO A 49 -59.54 -33.12 -22.46
N TYR A 50 -59.72 -31.83 -22.13
CA TYR A 50 -59.02 -31.25 -21.01
C TYR A 50 -59.50 -31.91 -19.71
N VAL A 51 -58.68 -31.85 -18.66
CA VAL A 51 -59.04 -32.37 -17.33
C VAL A 51 -60.34 -31.74 -16.84
N SER A 52 -61.16 -32.51 -16.10
CA SER A 52 -62.43 -32.05 -15.58
C SER A 52 -62.25 -30.94 -14.54
N ASP A 53 -63.30 -30.14 -14.32
CA ASP A 53 -63.25 -29.03 -13.36
C ASP A 53 -62.89 -29.52 -11.94
N GLU A 54 -63.43 -30.65 -11.46
CA GLU A 54 -63.02 -31.23 -10.17
C GLU A 54 -61.53 -31.59 -10.09
N GLU A 55 -60.91 -32.04 -11.19
CA GLU A 55 -59.49 -32.38 -11.20
C GLU A 55 -58.60 -31.12 -11.31
N LEU A 56 -59.09 -30.12 -12.03
CA LEU A 56 -58.47 -28.80 -12.14
C LEU A 56 -58.43 -28.09 -10.79
N GLU A 57 -59.57 -28.00 -10.11
CA GLU A 57 -59.73 -27.28 -8.84
C GLU A 57 -59.25 -28.08 -7.62
N GLY A 58 -59.17 -29.42 -7.73
CA GLY A 58 -58.61 -30.28 -6.69
C GLY A 58 -57.12 -30.57 -6.92
N ARG A 59 -56.83 -31.79 -7.40
CA ARG A 59 -55.48 -32.35 -7.42
C ARG A 59 -54.46 -31.49 -8.20
N LYS A 60 -54.86 -30.87 -9.32
CA LYS A 60 -53.94 -30.06 -10.13
C LYS A 60 -53.66 -28.70 -9.49
N LEU A 61 -54.68 -28.03 -8.96
CA LEU A 61 -54.54 -26.76 -8.24
C LEU A 61 -53.71 -26.96 -6.96
N ASP A 62 -54.06 -27.94 -6.13
CA ASP A 62 -53.33 -28.24 -4.89
C ASP A 62 -51.84 -28.52 -5.14
N ARG A 63 -51.53 -29.30 -6.19
CA ARG A 63 -50.14 -29.57 -6.58
C ARG A 63 -49.41 -28.30 -6.98
N THR A 64 -50.05 -27.43 -7.76
CA THR A 64 -49.46 -26.18 -8.24
C THR A 64 -49.26 -25.18 -7.09
N LEU A 65 -50.25 -25.05 -6.20
CA LEU A 65 -50.17 -24.21 -5.00
C LEU A 65 -49.11 -24.74 -4.02
N THR A 66 -48.99 -26.05 -3.86
CA THR A 66 -47.93 -26.68 -3.04
C THR A 66 -46.55 -26.34 -3.58
N LEU A 67 -46.35 -26.40 -4.91
CA LEU A 67 -45.10 -25.98 -5.53
C LEU A 67 -44.82 -24.48 -5.32
N GLY A 68 -45.86 -23.65 -5.43
CA GLY A 68 -45.78 -22.22 -5.10
C GLY A 68 -45.36 -21.98 -3.65
N LEU A 69 -45.98 -22.69 -2.70
CA LEU A 69 -45.68 -22.61 -1.27
C LEU A 69 -44.26 -23.07 -0.97
N LEU A 70 -43.78 -24.15 -1.60
CA LEU A 70 -42.39 -24.60 -1.49
C LEU A 70 -41.41 -23.54 -2.02
N GLY A 71 -41.73 -22.92 -3.16
CA GLY A 71 -40.93 -21.80 -3.69
C GLY A 71 -40.86 -20.62 -2.72
N ILE A 72 -42.01 -20.24 -2.14
CA ILE A 72 -42.07 -19.19 -1.11
C ILE A 72 -41.27 -19.60 0.12
N PHE A 73 -41.37 -20.84 0.59
CA PHE A 73 -40.62 -21.34 1.74
C PHE A 73 -39.10 -21.28 1.50
N VAL A 74 -38.64 -21.69 0.32
CA VAL A 74 -37.23 -21.62 -0.07
C VAL A 74 -36.74 -20.17 -0.07
N LEU A 75 -37.51 -19.22 -0.59
CA LEU A 75 -37.13 -17.81 -0.56
C LEU A 75 -37.20 -17.22 0.86
N ALA A 76 -38.27 -17.51 1.60
CA ALA A 76 -38.53 -17.00 2.94
C ALA A 76 -37.49 -17.46 3.97
N VAL A 77 -36.96 -18.67 3.82
CA VAL A 77 -35.88 -19.19 4.69
C VAL A 77 -34.50 -18.93 4.08
N GLY A 78 -34.36 -19.12 2.77
CA GLY A 78 -33.09 -19.01 2.06
C GLY A 78 -32.52 -17.59 2.03
N LEU A 79 -33.36 -16.56 1.82
CA LEU A 79 -32.89 -15.17 1.78
C LEU A 79 -32.35 -14.70 3.15
N PRO A 80 -33.03 -14.94 4.29
CA PRO A 80 -32.46 -14.63 5.61
C PRO A 80 -31.16 -15.38 5.89
N LEU A 81 -31.06 -16.67 5.54
CA LEU A 81 -29.84 -17.45 5.73
C LEU A 81 -28.68 -16.94 4.86
N TYR A 82 -28.96 -16.58 3.60
CA TYR A 82 -27.98 -15.94 2.72
C TYR A 82 -27.51 -14.60 3.29
N TRP A 83 -28.44 -13.79 3.76
CA TRP A 83 -28.15 -12.49 4.38
C TRP A 83 -27.32 -12.62 5.66
N LEU A 84 -27.57 -13.63 6.50
CA LEU A 84 -26.74 -13.91 7.68
C LEU A 84 -25.28 -14.24 7.33
N ALA A 85 -25.03 -14.83 6.15
CA ALA A 85 -23.68 -15.13 5.66
C ALA A 85 -23.02 -13.95 4.92
N GLU A 86 -23.77 -12.90 4.60
CA GLU A 86 -23.32 -11.74 3.82
C GLU A 86 -22.10 -11.02 4.43
N PRO A 87 -22.00 -10.79 5.77
CA PRO A 87 -20.82 -10.15 6.35
C PRO A 87 -19.51 -10.92 6.09
N GLY A 88 -19.56 -12.25 6.10
CA GLY A 88 -18.41 -13.10 5.80
C GLY A 88 -18.02 -13.05 4.31
N ARG A 89 -19.01 -12.96 3.42
CA ARG A 89 -18.77 -12.79 1.98
C ARG A 89 -18.11 -11.44 1.67
N GLN A 90 -18.58 -10.37 2.31
CA GLN A 90 -18.03 -9.02 2.15
C GLN A 90 -16.59 -8.92 2.67
N SER A 91 -16.30 -9.46 3.85
CA SER A 91 -14.93 -9.47 4.40
C SER A 91 -13.97 -10.31 3.53
N GLY A 92 -14.43 -11.46 3.02
CA GLY A 92 -13.67 -12.27 2.07
C GLY A 92 -13.37 -11.53 0.75
N ALA A 93 -14.33 -10.76 0.24
CA ALA A 93 -14.14 -9.95 -0.96
C ALA A 93 -13.08 -8.86 -0.75
N VAL A 94 -13.12 -8.13 0.38
CA VAL A 94 -12.10 -7.12 0.73
C VAL A 94 -10.71 -7.76 0.81
N ALA A 95 -10.58 -8.91 1.46
CA ALA A 95 -9.31 -9.62 1.57
C ALA A 95 -8.76 -10.11 0.22
N GLU A 96 -9.64 -10.57 -0.68
CA GLU A 96 -9.27 -10.96 -2.03
C GLU A 96 -8.86 -9.75 -2.90
N PHE A 97 -9.57 -8.61 -2.79
CA PHE A 97 -9.17 -7.38 -3.45
C PHE A 97 -7.79 -6.92 -3.01
N GLY A 98 -7.53 -6.89 -1.69
CA GLY A 98 -6.22 -6.55 -1.14
C GLY A 98 -5.11 -7.44 -1.70
N ARG A 99 -5.29 -8.76 -1.70
CA ARG A 99 -4.32 -9.72 -2.28
C ARG A 99 -4.07 -9.49 -3.77
N ARG A 100 -5.11 -9.18 -4.54
CA ARG A 100 -4.98 -8.89 -5.97
C ARG A 100 -4.25 -7.56 -6.22
N PHE A 101 -4.53 -6.54 -5.42
CA PHE A 101 -3.90 -5.23 -5.55
C PHE A 101 -2.41 -5.30 -5.17
N ASP A 102 -2.08 -5.96 -4.06
CA ASP A 102 -0.71 -6.27 -3.65
C ASP A 102 0.06 -7.03 -4.75
N SER A 103 -0.53 -8.11 -5.29
CA SER A 103 0.09 -8.90 -6.36
C SER A 103 0.34 -8.09 -7.65
N ARG A 104 -0.65 -7.28 -8.08
CA ARG A 104 -0.51 -6.38 -9.24
C ARG A 104 0.53 -5.28 -8.98
N GLY A 105 0.52 -4.72 -7.78
CA GLY A 105 1.50 -3.73 -7.33
C GLY A 105 2.92 -4.29 -7.36
N LYS A 106 3.11 -5.50 -6.81
CA LYS A 106 4.38 -6.21 -6.85
C LYS A 106 4.90 -6.40 -8.27
N ALA A 107 4.05 -6.86 -9.18
CA ALA A 107 4.43 -7.07 -10.58
C ALA A 107 4.86 -5.76 -11.26
N MET A 108 4.17 -4.65 -10.96
CA MET A 108 4.56 -3.32 -11.47
C MET A 108 5.82 -2.79 -10.79
N PHE A 109 6.05 -3.10 -9.51
CA PHE A 109 7.22 -2.66 -8.77
C PHE A 109 8.51 -3.36 -9.24
N ASP A 110 8.40 -4.56 -9.82
CA ASP A 110 9.53 -5.38 -10.25
C ASP A 110 10.43 -4.69 -11.31
N THR A 111 11.55 -5.31 -11.62
CA THR A 111 12.48 -4.87 -12.65
C THR A 111 11.85 -4.93 -14.04
N THR A 112 12.36 -4.13 -14.97
CA THR A 112 11.94 -4.17 -16.38
C THR A 112 12.18 -5.54 -17.03
N SER A 113 13.21 -6.27 -16.59
CA SER A 113 13.45 -7.66 -17.04
C SER A 113 12.28 -8.61 -16.70
N ASN A 114 11.50 -8.29 -15.66
CA ASN A 114 10.33 -9.05 -15.22
C ASN A 114 9.01 -8.41 -15.68
N GLY A 115 9.06 -7.40 -16.55
CA GLY A 115 7.89 -6.68 -17.06
C GLY A 115 7.36 -5.56 -16.15
N GLY A 116 8.10 -5.19 -15.09
CA GLY A 116 7.75 -4.09 -14.19
C GLY A 116 8.31 -2.73 -14.63
N PHE A 117 8.08 -1.71 -13.80
CA PHE A 117 8.47 -0.31 -14.01
C PHE A 117 9.86 0.03 -13.42
N ASN A 118 10.64 -0.98 -13.04
CA ASN A 118 12.01 -0.84 -12.53
C ASN A 118 12.16 -0.20 -11.14
N CYS A 119 11.08 -0.09 -10.36
CA CYS A 119 11.15 0.45 -9.01
C CYS A 119 12.09 -0.39 -8.12
N ALA A 120 12.02 -1.72 -8.23
CA ALA A 120 12.85 -2.66 -7.50
C ALA A 120 14.35 -2.50 -7.81
N PHE A 121 14.72 -2.15 -9.04
CA PHE A 121 16.12 -1.89 -9.38
C PHE A 121 16.66 -0.70 -8.60
N CYS A 122 15.91 0.41 -8.59
CA CYS A 122 16.32 1.61 -7.86
C CYS A 122 16.20 1.45 -6.34
N HIS A 123 15.16 0.80 -5.85
CA HIS A 123 14.84 0.82 -4.42
C HIS A 123 15.31 -0.41 -3.65
N GLY A 124 16.15 -1.29 -4.23
CA GLY A 124 16.80 -2.37 -3.50
C GLY A 124 16.00 -3.67 -3.48
N GLY A 125 15.64 -4.15 -4.67
CA GLY A 125 14.87 -5.37 -4.88
C GLY A 125 13.41 -5.25 -4.47
N LEU A 126 12.70 -6.37 -4.49
CA LEU A 126 11.28 -6.43 -4.12
C LEU A 126 11.03 -6.03 -2.65
N GLN A 127 12.02 -6.24 -1.77
CA GLN A 127 11.95 -5.83 -0.35
C GLN A 127 12.20 -4.33 -0.15
N ALA A 128 12.53 -3.59 -1.21
CA ALA A 128 12.69 -2.15 -1.23
C ALA A 128 13.59 -1.58 -0.10
N GLN A 129 14.75 -2.21 0.14
CA GLN A 129 15.65 -1.88 1.25
C GLN A 129 16.60 -0.69 0.98
N GLY A 130 16.46 -0.04 -0.17
CA GLY A 130 17.34 1.01 -0.66
C GLY A 130 18.51 0.44 -1.47
N SER A 131 19.03 1.23 -2.40
CA SER A 131 20.18 0.81 -3.23
C SER A 131 21.01 2.01 -3.68
N GLN A 132 22.06 1.75 -4.47
CA GLN A 132 22.77 2.77 -5.22
C GLN A 132 22.61 2.51 -6.71
N VAL A 133 22.23 3.54 -7.46
CA VAL A 133 22.05 3.49 -8.91
C VAL A 133 22.91 4.53 -9.61
N ASP A 134 23.27 4.26 -10.86
CA ASP A 134 23.96 5.24 -11.69
C ASP A 134 23.03 6.42 -12.02
N TYR A 135 23.57 7.62 -11.90
CA TYR A 135 22.88 8.85 -12.25
C TYR A 135 23.81 9.86 -12.89
N THR A 136 23.32 10.53 -13.91
CA THR A 136 24.05 11.57 -14.63
C THR A 136 23.73 12.93 -14.04
N ILE A 137 24.73 13.63 -13.55
CA ILE A 137 24.60 15.04 -13.16
C ILE A 137 24.83 15.90 -14.41
N THR A 138 23.92 16.84 -14.63
CA THR A 138 24.03 17.86 -15.68
C THR A 138 24.16 19.25 -15.08
N ASP A 139 24.69 20.20 -15.85
CA ASP A 139 24.72 21.61 -15.48
C ASP A 139 23.36 22.30 -15.73
N ALA A 140 23.31 23.62 -15.50
CA ALA A 140 22.10 24.42 -15.72
C ALA A 140 21.65 24.48 -17.20
N ASN A 141 22.56 24.19 -18.14
CA ASN A 141 22.29 24.13 -19.58
C ASN A 141 21.97 22.71 -20.06
N GLY A 142 21.84 21.74 -19.14
CA GLY A 142 21.61 20.33 -19.45
C GLY A 142 22.83 19.60 -20.02
N GLN A 143 24.02 20.20 -19.97
CA GLN A 143 25.25 19.57 -20.42
C GLN A 143 25.75 18.56 -19.39
N PHE A 144 26.32 17.46 -19.87
CA PHE A 144 26.91 16.43 -19.02
C PHE A 144 28.02 17.00 -18.13
N VAL A 145 27.96 16.72 -16.83
CA VAL A 145 29.04 17.03 -15.89
C VAL A 145 29.79 15.75 -15.52
N ARG A 146 29.10 14.74 -14.98
CA ARG A 146 29.68 13.45 -14.56
C ARG A 146 28.61 12.40 -14.23
N GLN A 147 29.04 11.15 -14.13
CA GLN A 147 28.25 10.06 -13.55
C GLN A 147 28.51 9.94 -12.04
N VAL A 148 27.47 9.60 -11.29
CA VAL A 148 27.52 9.38 -9.84
C VAL A 148 26.73 8.15 -9.41
N LYS A 149 27.04 7.63 -8.22
CA LYS A 149 26.22 6.62 -7.56
C LYS A 149 25.20 7.30 -6.65
N TRP A 150 23.96 7.40 -7.13
CA TRP A 150 22.85 7.97 -6.39
C TRP A 150 22.28 6.97 -5.38
N LYS A 151 22.20 7.38 -4.12
CA LYS A 151 21.59 6.64 -3.01
C LYS A 151 20.06 6.75 -3.09
N ALA A 152 19.42 5.71 -3.58
CA ALA A 152 17.98 5.60 -3.65
C ALA A 152 17.44 5.05 -2.31
N PRO A 153 16.48 5.74 -1.67
CA PRO A 153 16.06 5.43 -0.32
C PRO A 153 15.26 4.12 -0.26
N ALA A 154 15.32 3.47 0.90
CA ALA A 154 14.45 2.36 1.23
C ALA A 154 12.97 2.81 1.23
N LEU A 155 12.10 1.96 0.67
CA LEU A 155 10.65 2.20 0.64
C LEU A 155 9.88 1.28 1.58
N ASN A 156 10.50 0.24 2.15
CA ASN A 156 9.94 -0.58 3.23
C ASN A 156 9.71 0.18 4.55
N THR A 157 9.93 1.50 4.57
CA THR A 157 9.68 2.40 5.69
C THR A 157 9.01 3.70 5.24
N VAL A 158 8.58 3.79 3.98
CA VAL A 158 8.01 5.02 3.39
C VAL A 158 6.71 5.43 4.08
N LEU A 159 5.86 4.47 4.46
CA LEU A 159 4.58 4.72 5.12
C LEU A 159 4.71 4.92 6.64
N LEU A 160 5.93 4.83 7.17
CA LEU A 160 6.22 5.34 8.52
C LEU A 160 6.40 6.86 8.55
N ARG A 161 6.50 7.50 7.38
CA ARG A 161 6.91 8.90 7.21
C ARG A 161 5.98 9.72 6.34
N TYR A 162 5.32 9.07 5.39
CA TYR A 162 4.41 9.65 4.43
C TYR A 162 3.09 8.89 4.48
N SER A 163 1.99 9.63 4.45
CA SER A 163 0.66 9.08 4.20
C SER A 163 0.59 8.49 2.80
N ARG A 164 -0.41 7.65 2.56
CA ARG A 164 -0.66 7.07 1.23
C ARG A 164 -0.86 8.14 0.16
N ASP A 165 -1.55 9.24 0.49
CA ASP A 165 -1.76 10.37 -0.42
C ASP A 165 -0.46 11.11 -0.76
N GLU A 166 0.43 11.31 0.21
CA GLU A 166 1.75 11.91 -0.05
C GLU A 166 2.62 11.00 -0.91
N VAL A 167 2.60 9.67 -0.68
CA VAL A 167 3.27 8.71 -1.55
C VAL A 167 2.67 8.74 -2.96
N ARG A 168 1.34 8.84 -3.08
CA ARG A 168 0.67 9.00 -4.38
C ARG A 168 1.12 10.26 -5.08
N TYR A 169 1.24 11.38 -4.39
CA TYR A 169 1.75 12.63 -4.97
C TYR A 169 3.17 12.45 -5.50
N ILE A 170 4.06 11.84 -4.70
CA ILE A 170 5.45 11.56 -5.09
C ILE A 170 5.51 10.64 -6.32
N LEU A 171 4.69 9.59 -6.38
CA LEU A 171 4.64 8.71 -7.55
C LEU A 171 4.06 9.44 -8.76
N THR A 172 3.06 10.29 -8.55
CA THR A 172 2.39 11.02 -9.64
C THR A 172 3.34 11.97 -10.33
N TYR A 173 4.07 12.79 -9.57
CA TYR A 173 4.90 13.88 -10.11
C TYR A 173 6.40 13.59 -10.08
N GLY A 174 6.79 12.44 -9.54
CA GLY A 174 8.19 12.08 -9.33
C GLY A 174 8.85 12.95 -8.26
N ARG A 175 10.18 12.92 -8.24
CA ARG A 175 10.98 13.88 -7.48
C ARG A 175 11.95 14.56 -8.46
N PRO A 176 11.65 15.80 -8.89
CA PRO A 176 12.61 16.67 -9.58
C PRO A 176 13.95 16.66 -8.83
N PHE A 177 15.09 17.01 -9.41
CA PHE A 177 16.45 16.90 -8.82
C PHE A 177 16.97 15.47 -8.53
N SER A 178 16.14 14.43 -8.61
CA SER A 178 16.55 13.04 -8.37
C SER A 178 16.39 12.17 -9.63
N PRO A 179 16.91 10.93 -9.63
CA PRO A 179 16.67 9.98 -10.72
C PRO A 179 15.22 9.49 -10.83
N MET A 180 14.31 9.87 -9.92
CA MET A 180 12.94 9.37 -9.88
C MET A 180 12.01 10.21 -10.76
N PRO A 181 11.60 9.71 -11.95
CA PRO A 181 10.69 10.43 -12.83
C PRO A 181 9.26 10.42 -12.28
N ALA A 182 8.38 11.16 -12.95
CA ALA A 182 6.94 11.02 -12.76
C ALA A 182 6.45 9.66 -13.28
N TRP A 183 5.62 8.98 -12.49
CA TRP A 183 4.99 7.72 -12.89
C TRP A 183 3.51 7.86 -13.16
N GLY A 184 2.83 8.83 -12.53
CA GLY A 184 1.40 9.05 -12.76
C GLY A 184 1.11 9.81 -14.05
N LEU A 185 -0.02 9.52 -14.69
CA LEU A 185 -0.48 10.21 -15.91
C LEU A 185 -0.48 11.74 -15.77
N LYS A 186 -0.90 12.26 -14.61
CA LYS A 186 -0.96 13.71 -14.34
C LYS A 186 0.43 14.38 -14.33
N GLY A 187 1.48 13.64 -13.99
CA GLY A 187 2.87 14.09 -14.07
C GLY A 187 3.57 13.72 -15.37
N GLY A 188 2.85 13.11 -16.34
CA GLY A 188 3.41 12.65 -17.62
C GLY A 188 3.98 11.24 -17.61
N GLY A 189 3.78 10.47 -16.53
CA GLY A 189 4.17 9.06 -16.45
C GLY A 189 3.11 8.09 -16.99
N PRO A 190 3.40 6.77 -17.03
CA PRO A 190 2.55 5.77 -17.70
C PRO A 190 1.39 5.22 -16.86
N LEU A 191 1.31 5.52 -15.56
CA LEU A 191 0.42 4.85 -14.61
C LEU A 191 -0.84 5.66 -14.31
N ASN A 192 -1.99 4.99 -14.37
CA ASN A 192 -3.26 5.56 -13.91
C ASN A 192 -3.42 5.48 -12.37
N ASP A 193 -4.44 6.14 -11.84
CA ASP A 193 -4.68 6.25 -10.40
C ASP A 193 -4.86 4.87 -9.71
N GLN A 194 -5.47 3.88 -10.38
CA GLN A 194 -5.62 2.51 -9.85
C GLN A 194 -4.30 1.74 -9.86
N GLN A 195 -3.44 1.95 -10.85
CA GLN A 195 -2.12 1.34 -10.87
C GLN A 195 -1.23 1.92 -9.77
N LEU A 196 -1.28 3.23 -9.56
CA LEU A 196 -0.62 3.88 -8.42
C LEU A 196 -1.14 3.35 -7.08
N GLN A 197 -2.45 3.13 -6.97
CA GLN A 197 -3.05 2.50 -5.79
C GLN A 197 -2.45 1.12 -5.52
N ASN A 198 -2.42 0.24 -6.52
CA ASN A 198 -1.86 -1.10 -6.37
C ASN A 198 -0.38 -1.06 -5.94
N LEU A 199 0.41 -0.12 -6.48
CA LEU A 199 1.80 0.08 -6.05
C LEU A 199 1.89 0.46 -4.57
N ILE A 200 1.04 1.39 -4.11
CA ILE A 200 1.02 1.80 -2.69
C ILE A 200 0.57 0.65 -1.79
N ASP A 201 -0.38 -0.18 -2.23
CA ASP A 201 -0.82 -1.37 -1.51
C ASP A 201 0.31 -2.40 -1.38
N TYR A 202 1.12 -2.56 -2.43
CA TYR A 202 2.35 -3.36 -2.35
C TYR A 202 3.38 -2.74 -1.41
N LEU A 203 3.59 -1.43 -1.46
CA LEU A 203 4.50 -0.75 -0.53
C LEU A 203 4.05 -0.94 0.93
N GLN A 204 2.74 -0.96 1.19
CA GLN A 204 2.17 -1.25 2.50
C GLN A 204 2.44 -2.68 2.97
N SER A 205 2.40 -3.67 2.07
CA SER A 205 2.61 -5.08 2.42
C SER A 205 4.05 -5.39 2.82
N ILE A 206 5.02 -4.58 2.37
CA ILE A 206 6.45 -4.74 2.68
C ILE A 206 6.96 -3.81 3.80
N GLN A 207 6.10 -3.01 4.44
CA GLN A 207 6.54 -2.07 5.49
C GLN A 207 7.11 -2.80 6.72
N LEU A 208 8.16 -2.22 7.28
CA LEU A 208 8.59 -2.48 8.64
C LEU A 208 7.63 -1.83 9.63
N THR A 209 7.48 -2.46 10.79
CA THR A 209 6.85 -1.81 11.94
C THR A 209 7.76 -0.73 12.54
N PRO A 210 7.21 0.27 13.26
CA PRO A 210 8.02 1.27 13.97
C PRO A 210 9.13 0.65 14.84
N LYS A 211 8.82 -0.41 15.59
CA LYS A 211 9.79 -1.12 16.43
C LYS A 211 10.93 -1.78 15.63
N GLN A 212 10.62 -2.36 14.48
CA GLN A 212 11.64 -2.93 13.60
C GLN A 212 12.52 -1.82 13.00
N ALA A 213 11.92 -0.75 12.50
CA ALA A 213 12.66 0.39 11.95
C ALA A 213 13.60 1.02 12.99
N GLN A 214 13.14 1.24 14.21
CA GLN A 214 13.96 1.78 15.30
C GLN A 214 15.11 0.84 15.70
N LYS A 215 14.88 -0.49 15.68
CA LYS A 215 15.92 -1.48 15.94
C LYS A 215 17.00 -1.43 14.85
N GLU A 216 16.62 -1.30 13.59
CA GLU A 216 17.57 -1.17 12.48
C GLU A 216 18.39 0.11 12.58
N VAL A 217 17.81 1.22 13.05
CA VAL A 217 18.54 2.49 13.28
C VAL A 217 19.66 2.32 14.29
N LEU A 218 19.44 1.58 15.39
CA LEU A 218 20.49 1.36 16.39
C LEU A 218 21.71 0.65 15.79
N ALA A 219 21.48 -0.38 14.98
CA ALA A 219 22.55 -1.09 14.29
C ALA A 219 23.21 -0.22 13.21
N GLY A 220 22.40 0.49 12.41
CA GLY A 220 22.88 1.37 11.35
C GLY A 220 23.70 2.53 11.87
N LEU A 221 23.30 3.12 13.00
CA LEU A 221 24.01 4.23 13.65
C LEU A 221 25.41 3.81 14.08
N GLN A 222 25.54 2.66 14.75
CA GLN A 222 26.85 2.14 15.16
C GLN A 222 27.77 1.92 13.95
N GLN A 223 27.26 1.26 12.91
CA GLN A 223 28.02 1.03 11.68
C GLN A 223 28.44 2.35 11.00
N GLU A 224 27.54 3.33 10.94
CA GLU A 224 27.78 4.65 10.34
C GLU A 224 28.88 5.41 11.09
N MET A 225 28.86 5.40 12.42
CA MET A 225 29.90 6.01 13.26
C MET A 225 31.27 5.33 13.08
N ASP A 226 31.30 4.00 13.01
CA ASP A 226 32.53 3.23 12.80
C ASP A 226 33.16 3.51 11.43
N LEU A 227 32.34 3.60 10.38
CA LEU A 227 32.80 3.92 9.04
C LEU A 227 33.27 5.38 8.93
N ALA A 228 32.57 6.32 9.57
CA ALA A 228 32.99 7.72 9.64
C ALA A 228 34.36 7.87 10.30
N LYS A 229 34.60 7.14 11.40
CA LYS A 229 35.91 7.09 12.06
C LYS A 229 36.99 6.51 11.15
N LYS A 230 36.71 5.41 10.44
CA LYS A 230 37.65 4.83 9.46
C LYS A 230 37.96 5.76 8.29
N ALA A 231 37.00 6.59 7.88
CA ALA A 231 37.17 7.62 6.86
C ALA A 231 37.92 8.87 7.37
N GLY A 232 38.36 8.89 8.63
CA GLY A 232 39.07 10.03 9.23
C GLY A 232 38.18 11.25 9.52
N LYS A 233 36.84 11.07 9.50
CA LYS A 233 35.85 12.12 9.74
C LYS A 233 34.79 11.64 10.74
N PRO A 234 35.18 11.33 12.00
CA PRO A 234 34.23 10.86 13.00
C PRO A 234 33.17 11.95 13.30
N TYR A 235 31.92 11.53 13.50
CA TYR A 235 30.86 12.42 13.94
C TYR A 235 31.11 12.87 15.39
N GLY A 236 30.83 14.14 15.66
CA GLY A 236 31.00 14.75 16.99
C GLY A 236 29.85 14.47 17.96
N SER A 237 28.70 13.99 17.46
CA SER A 237 27.55 13.62 18.29
C SER A 237 26.67 12.55 17.63
N GLU A 238 25.82 11.90 18.43
CA GLU A 238 24.77 11.03 17.90
C GLU A 238 23.82 11.78 16.97
N GLY A 239 23.46 13.03 17.29
CA GLY A 239 22.60 13.86 16.46
C GLY A 239 23.17 14.13 15.06
N GLU A 240 24.48 14.36 14.98
CA GLU A 240 25.19 14.52 13.70
C GLU A 240 25.19 13.23 12.88
N ALA A 241 25.45 12.09 13.53
CA ALA A 241 25.45 10.79 12.87
C ALA A 241 24.06 10.40 12.38
N LEU A 242 23.00 10.67 13.16
CA LEU A 242 21.60 10.46 12.75
C LEU A 242 21.20 11.39 11.60
N PHE A 243 21.60 12.67 11.66
CA PHE A 243 21.35 13.64 10.58
C PHE A 243 21.95 13.16 9.23
N ASN A 244 23.09 12.48 9.29
CA ASN A 244 23.80 11.90 8.14
C ASN A 244 23.64 10.39 7.96
N LEU A 245 22.64 9.75 8.59
CA LEU A 245 22.57 8.29 8.68
C LEU A 245 22.49 7.62 7.29
N GLY A 246 23.52 6.86 6.93
CA GLY A 246 23.65 6.22 5.62
C GLY A 246 24.62 6.92 4.66
N TYR A 247 25.30 7.98 5.08
CA TYR A 247 26.29 8.66 4.24
C TYR A 247 27.45 7.72 3.90
N TYR A 248 28.11 7.14 4.91
CA TYR A 248 29.19 6.18 4.70
C TYR A 248 28.69 4.73 4.53
N SER A 249 27.70 4.32 5.34
CA SER A 249 27.21 2.94 5.38
C SER A 249 26.25 2.57 4.25
N ASN A 250 25.67 3.56 3.56
CA ASN A 250 24.52 3.38 2.67
C ASN A 250 23.28 2.78 3.36
N PHE A 251 23.22 2.83 4.69
CA PHE A 251 22.08 2.32 5.46
C PHE A 251 20.76 2.86 4.91
N ALA A 252 19.86 1.95 4.53
CA ALA A 252 18.54 2.22 3.97
C ALA A 252 18.53 3.25 2.81
N GLY A 253 19.62 3.37 2.06
CA GLY A 253 19.78 4.39 1.02
C GLY A 253 19.57 5.84 1.51
N GLY A 254 19.80 6.10 2.81
CA GLY A 254 19.56 7.39 3.42
C GLY A 254 18.10 7.73 3.69
N ALA A 255 17.21 6.75 3.74
CA ALA A 255 15.79 6.99 4.05
C ALA A 255 15.58 7.73 5.38
N TYR A 256 16.50 7.57 6.34
CA TYR A 256 16.46 8.15 7.68
C TYR A 256 17.21 9.49 7.80
N ALA A 257 18.05 9.84 6.82
CA ALA A 257 18.91 11.01 6.91
C ALA A 257 18.19 12.31 6.55
N CYS A 258 18.23 13.27 7.46
CA CYS A 258 17.80 14.65 7.25
C CYS A 258 18.66 15.34 6.17
N ALA A 259 19.97 15.04 6.18
CA ALA A 259 20.94 15.57 5.23
C ALA A 259 20.61 15.24 3.77
N ARG A 260 19.87 14.15 3.50
CA ARG A 260 19.43 13.80 2.14
C ARG A 260 18.59 14.91 1.50
N CYS A 261 17.82 15.65 2.30
CA CYS A 261 17.02 16.78 1.83
C CYS A 261 17.70 18.13 2.14
N HIS A 262 18.42 18.22 3.25
CA HIS A 262 18.96 19.48 3.78
C HIS A 262 20.45 19.71 3.53
N THR A 263 21.13 18.82 2.80
CA THR A 263 22.55 18.98 2.47
C THR A 263 22.78 18.72 0.99
N GLN A 264 23.27 19.72 0.27
CA GLN A 264 23.59 19.59 -1.15
C GLN A 264 24.60 18.46 -1.37
N GLY A 265 24.36 17.61 -2.37
CA GLY A 265 25.26 16.52 -2.77
C GLY A 265 25.31 15.30 -1.86
N TRP A 266 24.51 15.26 -0.80
CA TRP A 266 24.49 14.14 0.13
C TRP A 266 24.13 12.80 -0.54
N SER A 267 23.14 12.81 -1.42
CA SER A 267 22.63 11.60 -2.09
C SER A 267 23.63 10.91 -3.01
N TYR A 268 24.78 11.50 -3.31
CA TYR A 268 25.78 10.92 -4.21
C TYR A 268 27.22 11.03 -3.70
N GLY A 269 27.40 11.20 -2.39
CA GLY A 269 28.70 11.09 -1.74
C GLY A 269 29.59 12.34 -1.80
N ASP A 270 29.08 13.45 -2.32
CA ASP A 270 29.80 14.74 -2.40
C ASP A 270 29.06 15.80 -1.59
N LYS A 271 28.77 15.48 -0.33
CA LYS A 271 27.98 16.38 0.52
C LYS A 271 28.75 17.68 0.78
N ALA A 272 28.06 18.80 0.65
CA ALA A 272 28.49 20.09 1.15
C ALA A 272 28.44 20.11 2.71
N ALA A 273 28.64 21.28 3.30
CA ALA A 273 28.45 21.44 4.74
C ALA A 273 27.02 21.06 5.15
N ASP A 274 26.88 20.36 6.29
CA ASP A 274 25.59 19.86 6.76
C ASP A 274 24.58 20.99 6.92
N GLY A 275 23.34 20.76 6.46
CA GLY A 275 22.29 21.76 6.54
C GLY A 275 22.38 22.86 5.49
N SER A 276 23.30 22.79 4.51
CA SER A 276 23.46 23.79 3.44
C SER A 276 22.21 24.04 2.58
N GLY A 277 21.20 23.17 2.68
CA GLY A 277 20.00 23.21 1.85
C GLY A 277 20.19 22.44 0.54
N ALA A 278 19.10 21.84 0.06
CA ALA A 278 19.04 21.20 -1.26
C ALA A 278 17.57 21.14 -1.71
N MET A 279 16.89 20.01 -1.47
CA MET A 279 15.44 19.92 -1.63
C MET A 279 14.72 20.68 -0.50
N GLY A 280 15.23 20.54 0.72
CA GLY A 280 14.76 21.24 1.90
C GLY A 280 15.53 22.56 2.10
N PRO A 281 15.00 23.46 2.96
CA PRO A 281 15.64 24.73 3.27
C PRO A 281 17.02 24.55 3.92
N ASN A 282 17.78 25.64 3.89
CA ASN A 282 19.00 25.77 4.69
C ASN A 282 18.66 25.72 6.19
N LEU A 283 19.49 25.02 6.97
CA LEU A 283 19.36 24.85 8.42
C LEU A 283 20.50 25.53 9.20
N ARG A 284 21.51 26.07 8.50
CA ARG A 284 22.73 26.65 9.07
C ARG A 284 22.54 28.10 9.50
N GLY A 285 23.54 28.64 10.19
CA GLY A 285 23.63 30.07 10.47
C GLY A 285 22.48 30.56 11.34
N GLY A 286 21.94 29.68 12.19
CA GLY A 286 20.82 29.96 13.07
C GLY A 286 19.44 30.03 12.39
N ASP A 287 19.28 29.57 11.14
CA ASP A 287 17.98 29.56 10.45
C ASP A 287 16.92 28.76 11.24
N ALA A 288 17.28 27.56 11.71
CA ALA A 288 16.39 26.74 12.53
C ALA A 288 15.95 27.45 13.82
N VAL A 289 16.87 28.18 14.47
CA VAL A 289 16.58 28.93 15.71
C VAL A 289 15.72 30.16 15.44
N ARG A 290 15.89 30.84 14.30
CA ARG A 290 15.01 31.94 13.88
C ARG A 290 13.59 31.45 13.62
N GLN A 291 13.47 30.29 12.98
CA GLN A 291 12.17 29.67 12.69
C GLN A 291 11.48 29.18 13.97
N PHE A 292 12.24 28.58 14.90
CA PHE A 292 11.78 28.03 16.16
C PHE A 292 12.49 28.69 17.36
N PRO A 293 12.05 29.89 17.75
CA PRO A 293 12.72 30.74 18.74
C PRO A 293 12.63 30.18 20.17
N GLY A 294 13.70 30.38 20.95
CA GLY A 294 13.76 30.01 22.36
C GLY A 294 14.36 28.63 22.59
N THR A 295 14.99 28.46 23.76
CA THR A 295 15.79 27.28 24.11
C THR A 295 14.95 26.08 24.55
N ILE A 296 13.75 26.30 25.10
CA ILE A 296 12.86 25.23 25.57
C ILE A 296 11.64 25.11 24.66
N LEU A 297 10.81 26.16 24.57
CA LEU A 297 9.58 26.12 23.79
C LEU A 297 9.87 25.94 22.29
N GLY A 298 10.76 26.75 21.71
CA GLY A 298 11.15 26.62 20.31
C GLY A 298 11.81 25.28 20.00
N PHE A 299 12.67 24.79 20.90
CA PHE A 299 13.25 23.45 20.78
C PHE A 299 12.16 22.38 20.68
N ASN A 300 11.20 22.38 21.60
CA ASN A 300 10.09 21.41 21.59
C ASN A 300 9.21 21.55 20.34
N GLN A 301 8.92 22.78 19.90
CA GLN A 301 8.18 23.02 18.65
C GLN A 301 8.90 22.48 17.42
N GLN A 302 10.23 22.60 17.37
CA GLN A 302 11.04 22.03 16.28
C GLN A 302 11.03 20.49 16.35
N VAL A 303 11.15 19.91 17.54
CA VAL A 303 11.03 18.45 17.75
C VAL A 303 9.67 17.95 17.28
N ASP A 304 8.58 18.60 17.69
CA ASP A 304 7.22 18.21 17.30
C ASP A 304 6.99 18.35 15.78
N PHE A 305 7.62 19.35 15.15
CA PHE A 305 7.60 19.52 13.70
C PHE A 305 8.37 18.41 12.97
N VAL A 306 9.58 18.04 13.40
CA VAL A 306 10.34 16.92 12.81
C VAL A 306 9.65 15.58 13.09
N CYS A 307 8.95 15.48 14.21
CA CYS A 307 8.16 14.32 14.59
C CYS A 307 6.96 14.06 13.67
N SER A 308 6.18 15.10 13.40
CA SER A 308 4.91 15.01 12.67
C SER A 308 5.05 15.29 11.17
N GLY A 309 6.07 16.04 10.78
CA GLY A 309 6.25 16.54 9.42
C GLY A 309 5.50 17.85 9.18
N SER A 310 5.53 18.29 7.93
CA SER A 310 4.82 19.49 7.48
C SER A 310 3.51 19.12 6.80
N ASP A 311 2.40 19.74 7.17
CA ASP A 311 1.16 19.67 6.41
C ASP A 311 1.06 20.82 5.40
N GLU A 312 0.49 20.56 4.22
CA GLU A 312 0.28 21.60 3.21
C GLU A 312 -0.58 22.75 3.76
N GLY A 313 -0.08 23.97 3.62
CA GLY A 313 -0.78 25.20 4.00
C GLY A 313 -0.79 25.52 5.49
N LYS A 314 -0.42 24.57 6.38
CA LYS A 314 -0.41 24.80 7.83
C LYS A 314 0.81 25.58 8.29
N LEU A 315 0.62 26.46 9.27
CA LEU A 315 1.70 27.21 9.91
C LEU A 315 2.57 26.29 10.76
N TYR A 316 3.88 26.48 10.70
CA TYR A 316 4.85 25.94 11.65
C TYR A 316 5.90 27.00 12.02
N GLY A 317 6.43 26.93 13.23
CA GLY A 317 7.36 27.93 13.75
C GLY A 317 6.77 29.36 13.68
N ARG A 318 7.62 30.36 13.43
CA ARG A 318 7.18 31.77 13.35
C ARG A 318 6.45 32.12 12.05
N GLN A 319 7.01 31.73 10.91
CA GLN A 319 6.57 32.19 9.58
C GLN A 319 6.61 31.08 8.52
N GLY A 320 6.68 29.82 8.95
CA GLY A 320 6.82 28.69 8.04
C GLY A 320 5.45 28.22 7.59
N GLN A 321 5.26 28.06 6.28
CA GLN A 321 4.08 27.37 5.75
C GLN A 321 4.49 25.99 5.26
N GLY A 322 3.83 24.96 5.79
CA GLY A 322 4.10 23.58 5.43
C GLY A 322 3.72 23.31 3.98
N SER A 323 4.50 22.43 3.35
CA SER A 323 4.31 22.07 1.93
C SER A 323 3.81 20.64 1.73
N GLY A 324 3.62 19.86 2.81
CA GLY A 324 3.40 18.41 2.70
C GLY A 324 4.67 17.61 2.38
N ARG A 325 5.82 18.25 2.15
CA ARG A 325 7.02 17.57 1.62
C ARG A 325 8.00 17.12 2.68
N MET A 326 8.01 17.76 3.85
CA MET A 326 8.82 17.35 4.99
C MET A 326 8.09 16.23 5.73
N PRO A 327 8.57 14.98 5.68
CA PRO A 327 7.92 13.88 6.38
C PRO A 327 8.08 13.99 7.89
N GLY A 328 7.18 13.33 8.63
CA GLY A 328 7.37 13.05 10.05
C GLY A 328 8.29 11.86 10.27
N PHE A 329 9.03 11.85 11.37
CA PHE A 329 9.97 10.76 11.69
C PHE A 329 9.65 10.02 12.99
N CYS A 330 8.94 10.64 13.93
CA CYS A 330 8.68 10.02 15.22
C CYS A 330 7.22 9.54 15.39
N SER A 331 6.36 9.87 14.43
CA SER A 331 4.99 9.38 14.32
C SER A 331 4.73 8.90 12.92
N THR A 332 4.01 7.78 12.78
CA THR A 332 3.37 7.44 11.52
C THR A 332 2.23 8.44 11.24
N PRO A 333 2.04 8.86 9.98
CA PRO A 333 1.06 9.86 9.62
C PRO A 333 -0.39 9.36 9.76
N GLU A 334 -1.32 10.31 9.81
CA GLU A 334 -2.76 10.04 9.73
C GLU A 334 -3.11 9.52 8.33
N GLU A 335 -4.01 8.54 8.28
CA GLU A 335 -4.68 8.12 7.04
C GLU A 335 -6.13 8.57 7.07
N LYS A 336 -6.50 9.41 6.09
CA LYS A 336 -7.86 9.90 5.92
C LYS A 336 -8.65 8.86 5.13
N ALA A 337 -9.79 8.40 5.65
CA ALA A 337 -10.61 7.35 5.01
C ALA A 337 -11.38 7.78 3.77
N ASP A 338 -11.19 9.01 3.30
CA ASP A 338 -12.10 9.64 2.35
C ASP A 338 -11.55 9.68 0.93
N ASN A 339 -10.47 8.93 0.63
CA ASN A 339 -9.99 8.82 -0.74
C ASN A 339 -10.87 7.82 -1.51
N PRO A 340 -11.75 8.28 -2.43
CA PRO A 340 -12.68 7.40 -3.14
C PRO A 340 -11.98 6.41 -4.09
N LEU A 341 -10.66 6.56 -4.28
CA LEU A 341 -9.82 5.66 -5.08
C LEU A 341 -9.32 4.46 -4.28
N GLU A 342 -9.47 4.44 -2.95
CA GLU A 342 -8.93 3.39 -2.09
C GLU A 342 -10.04 2.47 -1.56
N VAL A 343 -9.84 1.15 -1.70
CA VAL A 343 -10.79 0.13 -1.21
C VAL A 343 -10.16 -0.60 -0.04
N GLY A 344 -10.85 -0.67 1.09
CA GLY A 344 -10.39 -1.42 2.27
C GLY A 344 -9.31 -0.71 3.09
N VAL A 345 -9.07 0.58 2.85
CA VAL A 345 -8.21 1.43 3.69
C VAL A 345 -9.07 2.10 4.76
N ASN A 346 -8.75 1.85 6.02
CA ASN A 346 -9.48 2.40 7.16
C ASN A 346 -8.84 3.69 7.64
N LYS A 347 -9.65 4.61 8.18
CA LYS A 347 -9.16 5.81 8.84
C LYS A 347 -8.22 5.40 9.98
N LYS A 348 -7.10 6.11 10.09
CA LYS A 348 -6.15 5.90 11.16
C LYS A 348 -5.61 7.24 11.62
N ASP A 349 -5.68 7.52 12.91
CA ASP A 349 -5.04 8.71 13.48
C ASP A 349 -3.51 8.59 13.44
N ALA A 350 -2.82 9.74 13.40
CA ALA A 350 -1.38 9.77 13.56
C ALA A 350 -0.97 9.06 14.85
N SER A 351 0.10 8.28 14.81
CA SER A 351 0.50 7.49 15.98
C SER A 351 1.05 8.38 17.09
N ASP A 352 0.79 8.01 18.34
CA ASP A 352 1.46 8.61 19.49
C ASP A 352 2.98 8.31 19.44
N PRO A 353 3.85 9.35 19.45
CA PRO A 353 5.31 9.21 19.39
C PRO A 353 5.94 8.30 20.43
N VAL A 354 5.30 8.17 21.61
CA VAL A 354 5.84 7.48 22.78
C VAL A 354 5.28 6.07 22.86
N LYS A 355 3.99 5.88 22.59
CA LYS A 355 3.32 4.56 22.74
C LYS A 355 3.55 3.64 21.55
N VAL A 356 3.48 4.21 20.34
CA VAL A 356 3.58 3.46 19.08
C VAL A 356 4.86 3.85 18.35
N GLY A 357 5.15 5.16 18.30
CA GLY A 357 6.32 5.73 17.66
C GLY A 357 6.27 5.67 16.14
N GLY A 358 7.35 6.15 15.52
CA GLY A 358 7.54 6.18 14.08
C GLY A 358 8.86 5.53 13.70
N MET A 359 9.43 6.02 12.60
CA MET A 359 10.72 5.56 12.08
C MET A 359 11.89 5.77 13.07
N LEU A 360 11.89 6.89 13.80
CA LEU A 360 12.85 7.26 14.83
C LEU A 360 12.14 7.39 16.19
N THR A 361 12.88 7.24 17.28
CA THR A 361 12.37 7.59 18.61
C THR A 361 12.35 9.10 18.80
N LYS A 362 11.52 9.60 19.71
CA LYS A 362 11.51 11.03 20.06
C LYS A 362 12.89 11.51 20.55
N GLN A 363 13.61 10.67 21.31
CA GLN A 363 14.96 10.99 21.80
C GLN A 363 15.98 11.14 20.66
N GLN A 364 15.89 10.28 19.63
CA GLN A 364 16.73 10.40 18.43
C GLN A 364 16.43 11.69 17.67
N VAL A 365 15.15 12.05 17.52
CA VAL A 365 14.75 13.33 16.92
C VAL A 365 15.25 14.51 17.74
N GLU A 366 15.17 14.46 19.06
CA GLU A 366 15.74 15.51 19.92
C GLU A 366 17.26 15.64 19.74
N ALA A 367 17.99 14.53 19.57
CA ALA A 367 19.43 14.55 19.30
C ALA A 367 19.73 15.23 17.95
N ILE A 368 18.97 14.90 16.90
CA ILE A 368 19.04 15.55 15.60
C ILE A 368 18.78 17.05 15.73
N VAL A 369 17.70 17.45 16.41
CA VAL A 369 17.34 18.87 16.58
C VAL A 369 18.41 19.64 17.36
N ARG A 370 19.04 19.02 18.38
CA ARG A 370 20.19 19.63 19.09
C ARG A 370 21.35 19.89 18.12
N TYR A 371 21.64 18.94 17.24
CA TYR A 371 22.68 19.09 16.21
C TYR A 371 22.31 20.17 15.18
N GLU A 372 21.09 20.13 14.62
CA GLU A 372 20.61 21.12 13.65
C GLU A 372 20.71 22.55 14.18
N ARG A 373 20.37 22.78 15.45
CA ARG A 373 20.45 24.10 16.09
C ARG A 373 21.89 24.56 16.37
N SER A 374 22.87 23.67 16.22
CA SER A 374 24.30 23.97 16.33
C SER A 374 24.98 24.27 14.98
N LEU A 375 24.29 24.06 13.86
CA LEU A 375 24.76 24.34 12.49
C LEU A 375 24.74 25.84 12.14
#